data_AF-A0A2Z3H8B8-F1
#
_entry.id   AF-A0A2Z3H8B8-F1
#
_cell.length_a   1.000
_cell.length_b   1.000
_cell.length_c   1.000
_cell.angle_alpha   90.00
_cell.angle_beta   90.00
_cell.angle_gamma   90.00
#
_symmetry.space_group_name_H-M   'P 1'
#
loop_
_entity.id
_entity.type
_entity.pdbx_description
1 polymer ?
#
loop_
_entity_poly.entity_id
_entity_poly.type
_entity_poly.pdbx_seq_one_letter_code
_entity_poly.pdbx_strand_id
1 'polypeptide(L)'
;MHLTHAEHELELDLGPVTVSCTADELAAALTGLVREMRAAAPFIRPDERDTLRAIMDHAGVPTVGEMFPDFARDSDAHTTLRKLRTAQFIRPQDRDRWAVEEHIEVKPFARLLWERLGEAHLFGDLSEPVEEIDLALPGVNDSEPAPEEKQKGKPDGEEWNEADVLDFLSDDDTKD
;
A
#
# COMPACT_ATOMS: atom_id res chain seq x y z
N MET A 1 -30.68 -4.78 -27.88
CA MET A 1 -30.47 -6.15 -27.37
C MET A 1 -29.98 -6.02 -25.94
N HIS A 2 -30.82 -6.31 -24.96
CA HIS A 2 -30.36 -6.43 -23.57
C HIS A 2 -29.70 -7.80 -23.43
N LEU A 3 -28.39 -7.81 -23.21
CA LEU A 3 -27.72 -8.99 -22.68
C LEU A 3 -28.17 -9.10 -21.23
N THR A 4 -29.04 -10.06 -20.95
CA THR A 4 -29.32 -10.51 -19.60
C THR A 4 -28.02 -11.08 -19.05
N HIS A 5 -27.33 -10.33 -18.19
CA HIS A 5 -26.26 -10.86 -17.35
C HIS A 5 -26.89 -11.92 -16.44
N ALA A 6 -26.80 -13.18 -16.84
CA ALA A 6 -26.82 -14.24 -15.85
C ALA A 6 -25.54 -14.01 -15.01
N GLU A 7 -25.71 -13.58 -13.77
CA GLU A 7 -24.65 -13.52 -12.78
C GLU A 7 -24.14 -14.96 -12.60
N HIS A 8 -23.12 -15.32 -13.37
CA HIS A 8 -22.45 -16.60 -13.22
C HIS A 8 -21.66 -16.53 -11.91
N GLU A 9 -22.22 -17.13 -10.86
CA GLU A 9 -21.48 -17.41 -9.63
C GLU A 9 -20.27 -18.32 -9.95
N LEU A 10 -19.12 -17.92 -9.43
CA LEU A 10 -17.85 -18.64 -9.49
C LEU A 10 -17.62 -19.32 -8.15
N GLU A 11 -17.37 -20.62 -8.16
CA GLU A 11 -16.92 -21.35 -6.98
C GLU A 11 -15.39 -21.38 -6.94
N LEU A 12 -14.81 -20.68 -5.97
CA LEU A 12 -13.38 -20.66 -5.71
C LEU A 12 -13.05 -21.67 -4.61
N ASP A 13 -12.36 -22.75 -4.98
CA ASP A 13 -11.79 -23.69 -4.02
C ASP A 13 -10.47 -23.13 -3.47
N LEU A 14 -10.46 -22.82 -2.17
CA LEU A 14 -9.30 -22.28 -1.44
C LEU A 14 -8.62 -23.37 -0.59
N GLY A 15 -8.99 -24.64 -0.77
CA GLY A 15 -8.48 -25.79 -0.01
C GLY A 15 -9.48 -26.24 1.06
N PRO A 16 -9.39 -25.77 2.32
CA PRO A 16 -10.34 -26.17 3.35
C PRO A 16 -11.70 -25.48 3.24
N VAL A 17 -11.83 -24.47 2.36
CA VAL A 17 -13.03 -23.64 2.22
C VAL A 17 -13.29 -23.39 0.74
N THR A 18 -14.56 -23.43 0.36
CA THR A 18 -15.05 -22.99 -0.95
C THR A 18 -15.81 -21.67 -0.77
N VAL A 19 -15.54 -20.69 -1.62
CA VAL A 19 -16.24 -19.41 -1.64
C VAL A 19 -17.01 -19.30 -2.95
N SER A 20 -18.32 -19.08 -2.89
CA SER A 20 -19.10 -18.66 -4.06
C SER A 20 -19.07 -17.14 -4.12
N CYS A 21 -18.70 -16.58 -5.26
CA CYS A 21 -18.79 -15.15 -5.53
C CYS A 21 -19.05 -14.89 -7.00
N THR A 22 -19.64 -13.75 -7.31
CA THR A 22 -19.75 -13.27 -8.69
C THR A 22 -18.41 -12.74 -9.20
N ALA A 23 -18.29 -12.63 -10.53
CA ALA A 23 -17.12 -12.00 -11.15
C ALA A 23 -16.92 -10.55 -10.67
N ASP A 24 -18.00 -9.82 -10.41
CA ASP A 24 -17.95 -8.42 -9.97
C ASP A 24 -17.45 -8.29 -8.53
N GLU A 25 -17.89 -9.17 -7.63
CA GLU A 25 -17.38 -9.22 -6.25
C GLU A 25 -15.89 -9.58 -6.22
N LEU A 26 -15.47 -10.55 -7.04
CA LEU A 26 -14.07 -10.91 -7.17
C LEU A 26 -13.24 -9.74 -7.73
N ALA A 27 -13.74 -9.06 -8.76
CA ALA A 27 -13.09 -7.90 -9.33
C ALA A 27 -12.97 -6.75 -8.32
N ALA A 28 -14.01 -6.49 -7.53
CA ALA A 28 -14.00 -5.48 -6.48
C ALA A 28 -12.96 -5.81 -5.38
N ALA A 29 -12.91 -7.07 -4.93
CA ALA A 29 -11.95 -7.52 -3.93
C ALA A 29 -10.50 -7.41 -4.42
N LEU A 30 -10.23 -7.89 -5.65
CA LEU A 30 -8.90 -7.78 -6.25
C LEU A 30 -8.51 -6.32 -6.49
N THR A 31 -9.45 -5.48 -6.91
CA THR A 31 -9.22 -4.03 -7.07
C THR A 31 -8.84 -3.37 -5.76
N GLY A 32 -9.51 -3.73 -4.65
CA GLY A 32 -9.16 -3.27 -3.31
C GLY A 32 -7.71 -3.61 -2.94
N LEU A 33 -7.31 -4.88 -3.13
CA LEU A 33 -5.95 -5.32 -2.83
C LEU A 33 -4.89 -4.64 -3.72
N VAL A 34 -5.18 -4.44 -5.01
CA VAL A 34 -4.27 -3.68 -5.91
C VAL A 34 -4.14 -2.22 -5.45
N ARG A 35 -5.25 -1.59 -5.03
CA ARG A 35 -5.23 -0.22 -4.52
C ARG A 35 -4.38 -0.09 -3.26
N GLU A 36 -4.48 -1.04 -2.33
CA GLU A 36 -3.63 -1.06 -1.12
C GLU A 36 -2.14 -1.13 -1.48
N MET A 37 -1.75 -2.03 -2.38
CA MET A 37 -0.36 -2.13 -2.84
C MET A 37 0.12 -0.86 -3.55
N ARG A 38 -0.73 -0.28 -4.40
CA ARG A 38 -0.43 0.97 -5.12
C ARG A 38 -0.34 2.18 -4.20
N ALA A 39 -1.13 2.23 -3.12
CA ALA A 39 -1.03 3.29 -2.13
C ALA A 39 0.35 3.31 -1.43
N ALA A 40 1.01 2.15 -1.32
CA ALA A 40 2.35 2.04 -0.77
C ALA A 40 3.47 2.32 -1.80
N ALA A 41 3.19 2.23 -3.10
CA ALA A 41 4.19 2.35 -4.17
C ALA A 41 4.95 3.69 -4.21
N PRO A 42 4.34 4.87 -3.94
CA PRO A 42 5.04 6.15 -3.89
C PRO A 42 6.14 6.22 -2.82
N PHE A 43 6.02 5.42 -1.75
CA PHE A 43 6.98 5.42 -0.64
C PHE A 43 8.16 4.47 -0.84
N ILE A 44 8.15 3.71 -1.94
CA ILE A 44 9.22 2.78 -2.31
C ILE A 44 10.16 3.47 -3.29
N ARG A 45 11.39 3.70 -2.85
CA ARG A 45 12.47 4.35 -3.61
C ARG A 45 12.98 3.45 -4.75
N PRO A 46 13.63 4.02 -5.78
CA PRO A 46 14.15 3.24 -6.91
C PRO A 46 15.08 2.08 -6.52
N ASP A 47 16.00 2.30 -5.57
CA ASP A 47 16.92 1.28 -5.03
C ASP A 47 16.18 0.15 -4.29
N GLU A 48 15.08 0.49 -3.61
CA GLU A 48 14.19 -0.47 -2.95
C GLU A 48 13.39 -1.29 -3.99
N ARG A 49 13.04 -0.70 -5.13
CA ARG A 49 12.42 -1.41 -6.27
C ARG A 49 13.41 -2.36 -6.94
N ASP A 50 14.66 -1.94 -7.08
CA ASP A 50 15.73 -2.79 -7.61
C ASP A 50 15.98 -4.00 -6.71
N THR A 51 15.93 -3.80 -5.39
CA THR A 51 15.95 -4.88 -4.40
C THR A 51 14.78 -5.84 -4.61
N LEU A 52 13.56 -5.31 -4.73
CA LEU A 52 12.38 -6.14 -4.97
C LEU A 52 12.52 -6.94 -6.26
N ARG A 53 12.99 -6.32 -7.35
CA ARG A 53 13.24 -6.99 -8.63
C ARG A 53 14.23 -8.15 -8.45
N ALA A 54 15.33 -7.93 -7.74
CA ALA A 54 16.31 -8.97 -7.45
C ALA A 54 15.72 -10.13 -6.63
N ILE A 55 14.84 -9.85 -5.65
CA ILE A 55 14.12 -10.89 -4.90
C ILE A 55 13.14 -11.66 -5.82
N MET A 56 12.43 -10.95 -6.71
CA MET A 56 11.48 -11.57 -7.63
C MET A 56 12.19 -12.48 -8.64
N ASP A 57 13.34 -12.07 -9.14
CA ASP A 57 14.11 -12.81 -10.16
C ASP A 57 14.99 -13.93 -9.57
N HIS A 58 15.08 -14.02 -8.24
CA HIS A 58 15.90 -15.02 -7.57
C HIS A 58 15.40 -16.45 -7.84
N ALA A 59 16.32 -17.36 -8.10
CA ALA A 59 16.01 -18.78 -8.25
C ALA A 59 15.68 -19.40 -6.88
N GLY A 60 14.39 -19.49 -6.55
CA GLY A 60 13.92 -19.99 -5.25
C GLY A 60 13.69 -18.86 -4.24
N VAL A 61 13.70 -19.19 -2.95
CA VAL A 61 13.45 -18.22 -1.87
C VAL A 61 14.79 -17.77 -1.29
N PRO A 62 15.25 -16.53 -1.53
CA PRO A 62 16.53 -16.06 -1.00
C PRO A 62 16.45 -15.82 0.51
N THR A 63 17.57 -15.97 1.19
CA THR A 63 17.76 -15.48 2.55
C THR A 63 18.11 -13.99 2.57
N VAL A 64 17.88 -13.32 3.70
CA VAL A 64 18.29 -11.92 3.88
C VAL A 64 19.80 -11.76 3.68
N GLY A 65 20.62 -12.69 4.16
CA GLY A 65 22.08 -12.64 4.02
C GLY A 65 22.57 -12.79 2.58
N GLU A 66 21.85 -13.55 1.75
CA GLU A 66 22.16 -13.64 0.32
C GLU A 66 21.88 -12.32 -0.42
N MET A 67 20.80 -11.62 -0.04
CA MET A 67 20.46 -10.32 -0.62
C MET A 67 21.27 -9.16 -0.01
N PHE A 68 21.64 -9.28 1.26
CA PHE A 68 22.27 -8.25 2.08
C PHE A 68 23.33 -8.88 3.02
N PRO A 69 24.57 -9.07 2.54
CA PRO A 69 25.63 -9.73 3.33
C PRO A 69 25.97 -8.99 4.64
N ASP A 70 25.88 -7.66 4.64
CA ASP A 70 26.15 -6.79 5.79
C ASP A 70 24.86 -6.41 6.55
N PHE A 71 23.83 -7.25 6.48
CA PHE A 71 22.54 -6.95 7.12
C PHE A 71 22.70 -6.75 8.63
N ALA A 72 22.24 -5.58 9.09
CA ALA A 72 22.12 -5.25 10.49
C ALA A 72 20.74 -4.65 10.78
N ARG A 73 20.29 -4.74 12.04
CA ARG A 73 19.10 -4.00 12.47
C ARG A 73 19.33 -2.51 12.28
N ASP A 74 18.26 -1.84 11.88
CA ASP A 74 18.18 -0.39 11.63
C ASP A 74 19.12 0.13 10.54
N SER A 75 19.71 -0.79 9.75
CA SER A 75 20.39 -0.46 8.50
C SER A 75 19.41 -0.11 7.38
N ASP A 76 19.92 0.46 6.28
CA ASP A 76 19.12 0.71 5.07
C ASP A 76 18.49 -0.57 4.50
N ALA A 77 19.18 -1.71 4.61
CA ALA A 77 18.65 -3.02 4.22
C ALA A 77 17.43 -3.40 5.09
N HIS A 78 17.51 -3.17 6.40
CA HIS A 78 16.38 -3.40 7.31
C HIS A 78 15.20 -2.49 7.00
N THR A 79 15.45 -1.21 6.74
CA THR A 79 14.43 -0.24 6.34
C THR A 79 13.75 -0.64 5.03
N THR A 80 14.54 -1.07 4.03
CA THR A 80 14.04 -1.56 2.74
C THR A 80 13.11 -2.76 2.92
N LEU A 81 13.55 -3.78 3.65
CA LEU A 81 12.74 -4.97 3.91
C LEU A 81 11.45 -4.65 4.68
N ARG A 82 11.51 -3.71 5.64
CA ARG A 82 10.31 -3.23 6.35
C ARG A 82 9.33 -2.55 5.40
N LYS A 83 9.79 -1.65 4.53
CA LYS A 83 8.93 -0.95 3.56
C LYS A 83 8.28 -1.93 2.59
N LEU A 84 9.06 -2.85 2.01
CA LEU A 84 8.54 -3.87 1.09
C LEU A 84 7.53 -4.80 1.78
N ARG A 85 7.72 -5.11 3.08
CA ARG A 85 6.74 -5.84 3.89
C ARG A 85 5.46 -5.04 4.12
N THR A 86 5.57 -3.79 4.54
CA THR A 86 4.41 -2.90 4.75
C THR A 86 3.59 -2.76 3.48
N ALA A 87 4.27 -2.64 2.33
CA ALA A 87 3.66 -2.59 1.01
C ALA A 87 3.15 -3.95 0.49
N GLN A 88 3.14 -4.99 1.32
CA GLN A 88 2.59 -6.31 1.02
C GLN A 88 3.30 -7.05 -0.14
N PHE A 89 4.55 -6.72 -0.47
CA PHE A 89 5.31 -7.45 -1.48
C PHE A 89 5.95 -8.72 -0.91
N ILE A 90 6.54 -8.60 0.28
CA ILE A 90 7.34 -9.67 0.90
C ILE A 90 6.95 -9.88 2.37
N ARG A 91 7.38 -11.01 2.93
CA ARG A 91 7.36 -11.26 4.37
C ARG A 91 8.52 -12.19 4.75
N PRO A 92 8.95 -12.21 6.01
CA PRO A 92 9.80 -13.28 6.50
C PRO A 92 9.00 -14.59 6.53
N GLN A 93 9.62 -15.69 6.10
CA GLN A 93 8.93 -16.97 5.91
C GLN A 93 8.74 -17.75 7.23
N ASP A 94 9.78 -17.81 8.05
CA ASP A 94 9.90 -18.72 9.18
C ASP A 94 9.62 -18.00 10.51
N ARG A 95 10.00 -16.72 10.61
CA ARG A 95 9.87 -15.92 11.84
C ARG A 95 9.23 -14.59 11.54
N ASP A 96 8.64 -13.92 12.53
CA ASP A 96 8.06 -12.58 12.32
C ASP A 96 9.09 -11.43 12.33
N ARG A 97 10.38 -11.74 12.16
CA ARG A 97 11.48 -10.76 12.27
C ARG A 97 12.56 -11.01 11.24
N TRP A 98 13.17 -9.93 10.75
CA TRP A 98 14.30 -10.01 9.83
C TRP A 98 15.60 -10.38 10.56
N ALA A 99 16.30 -11.36 10.02
CA ALA A 99 17.63 -11.83 10.43
C ALA A 99 18.36 -12.37 9.19
N VAL A 100 19.70 -12.46 9.25
CA VAL A 100 20.53 -12.84 8.09
C VAL A 100 20.11 -14.20 7.51
N GLU A 101 19.78 -15.14 8.38
CA GLU A 101 19.37 -16.50 8.02
C GLU A 101 17.88 -16.64 7.64
N GLU A 102 17.11 -15.56 7.72
CA GLU A 102 15.66 -15.58 7.46
C GLU A 102 15.39 -15.59 5.95
N HIS A 103 14.46 -16.44 5.50
CA HIS A 103 14.03 -16.46 4.11
C HIS A 103 13.06 -15.31 3.80
N ILE A 104 13.24 -14.69 2.63
CA ILE A 104 12.39 -13.63 2.11
C ILE A 104 11.34 -14.23 1.19
N GLU A 105 10.14 -14.43 1.71
CA GLU A 105 9.02 -14.94 0.92
C GLU A 105 8.32 -13.79 0.19
N VAL A 106 8.15 -13.92 -1.13
CA VAL A 106 7.27 -13.05 -1.91
C VAL A 106 5.82 -13.48 -1.68
N LYS A 107 4.94 -12.54 -1.31
CA LYS A 107 3.52 -12.84 -1.10
C LYS A 107 2.89 -13.32 -2.42
N PRO A 108 2.04 -14.37 -2.40
CA PRO A 108 1.45 -14.93 -3.63
C PRO A 108 0.72 -13.89 -4.49
N PHE A 109 -0.01 -12.98 -3.87
CA PHE A 109 -0.70 -11.91 -4.57
C PHE A 109 0.27 -10.92 -5.24
N ALA A 110 1.35 -10.54 -4.55
CA ALA A 110 2.37 -9.66 -5.11
C ALA A 110 3.09 -10.30 -6.30
N ARG A 111 3.39 -11.61 -6.21
CA ARG A 111 3.93 -12.40 -7.32
C ARG A 111 2.99 -12.39 -8.52
N LEU A 112 1.70 -12.68 -8.30
CA LEU A 112 0.69 -12.67 -9.34
C LEU A 112 0.61 -11.32 -10.05
N LEU A 113 0.54 -10.22 -9.30
CA LEU A 113 0.46 -8.89 -9.92
C LEU A 113 1.72 -8.55 -10.70
N TRP A 114 2.90 -8.86 -10.17
CA TRP A 114 4.17 -8.63 -10.86
C TRP A 114 4.24 -9.38 -12.19
N GLU A 115 3.82 -10.65 -12.22
CA GLU A 115 3.82 -11.46 -13.43
C GLU A 115 2.77 -11.03 -14.46
N ARG A 116 1.61 -10.53 -14.01
CA ARG A 116 0.48 -10.20 -14.89
C ARG A 116 0.48 -8.75 -15.36
N LEU A 117 0.86 -7.81 -14.49
CA LEU A 117 0.84 -6.38 -14.76
C LEU A 117 2.25 -5.83 -15.05
N GLY A 118 3.28 -6.48 -14.50
CA GLY A 118 4.65 -5.98 -14.57
C GLY A 118 4.90 -4.84 -13.57
N GLU A 119 6.18 -4.57 -13.35
CA GLU A 119 6.66 -3.54 -12.42
C GLU A 119 6.11 -2.14 -12.76
N ALA A 120 6.10 -1.76 -14.04
CA ALA A 120 5.67 -0.44 -14.48
C ALA A 120 4.22 -0.11 -14.10
N HIS A 121 3.32 -1.10 -14.06
CA HIS A 121 1.92 -0.88 -13.66
C HIS A 121 1.72 -0.86 -12.15
N LEU A 122 2.69 -1.35 -11.38
CA LEU A 122 2.66 -1.33 -9.91
C LEU A 122 3.26 -0.05 -9.34
N PHE A 123 4.29 0.48 -9.99
CA PHE A 123 5.08 1.62 -9.51
C PHE A 123 5.07 2.84 -10.43
N GLY A 124 4.40 2.76 -11.58
CA GLY A 124 4.25 3.86 -12.52
C GLY A 124 3.34 4.96 -11.97
N ASP A 125 3.45 6.13 -12.59
CA ASP A 125 2.63 7.30 -12.26
C ASP A 125 1.16 6.94 -12.43
N LEU A 126 0.41 6.94 -11.32
CA LEU A 126 -1.05 7.03 -11.36
C LEU A 126 -1.40 8.49 -11.69
N SER A 127 -0.97 8.97 -12.85
CA SER A 127 -1.47 10.22 -13.43
C SER A 127 -2.81 10.00 -14.13
N GLU A 128 -3.60 9.02 -13.70
CA GLU A 128 -5.01 9.04 -14.04
C GLU A 128 -5.65 10.02 -13.06
N PRO A 129 -6.32 11.08 -13.55
CA PRO A 129 -7.01 12.00 -12.67
C PRO A 129 -7.99 11.18 -11.85
N VAL A 130 -7.84 11.25 -10.52
CA VAL A 130 -8.97 10.97 -9.64
C VAL A 130 -10.06 11.88 -10.15
N GLU A 131 -11.11 11.31 -10.78
CA GLU A 131 -12.31 12.09 -11.04
C GLU A 131 -12.71 12.67 -9.69
N GLU A 132 -12.52 13.99 -9.54
CA GLU A 132 -13.09 14.72 -8.42
C GLU A 132 -14.58 14.39 -8.45
N ILE A 133 -14.99 13.54 -7.51
CA ILE A 133 -16.40 13.36 -7.24
C ILE A 133 -16.86 14.74 -6.80
N ASP A 134 -17.57 15.43 -7.69
CA ASP A 134 -18.21 16.69 -7.40
C ASP A 134 -19.25 16.43 -6.31
N LEU A 135 -18.82 16.65 -5.07
CA LEU A 135 -19.65 16.57 -3.87
C LEU A 135 -20.56 17.80 -3.74
N ALA A 136 -20.71 18.63 -4.79
CA ALA A 136 -21.75 19.63 -4.85
C ALA A 136 -23.13 18.96 -4.82
N LEU A 137 -23.67 18.83 -3.62
CA LEU A 137 -25.09 18.60 -3.40
C LEU A 137 -25.86 19.74 -4.08
N PRO A 138 -26.75 19.45 -5.05
CA PRO A 138 -27.57 20.49 -5.66
C PRO A 138 -28.58 20.97 -4.62
N GLY A 139 -28.38 22.15 -4.02
CA GLY A 139 -29.42 22.77 -3.19
C GLY A 139 -29.04 23.77 -2.09
N VAL A 140 -27.79 24.20 -1.94
CA VAL A 140 -27.47 25.25 -0.94
C VAL A 140 -27.08 26.54 -1.66
N ASN A 141 -28.08 27.36 -1.92
CA ASN A 141 -27.92 28.73 -2.36
C ASN A 141 -27.97 29.68 -1.15
N ASP A 142 -27.05 30.64 -1.14
CA ASP A 142 -27.04 31.93 -0.44
C ASP A 142 -26.95 31.95 1.10
N SER A 143 -25.79 32.35 1.65
CA SER A 143 -25.58 33.70 2.23
C SER A 143 -24.37 33.81 3.18
N GLU A 144 -23.79 35.02 3.14
CA GLU A 144 -22.90 35.70 4.10
C GLU A 144 -21.37 35.44 4.09
N PRO A 145 -20.55 36.52 3.95
CA PRO A 145 -19.13 36.47 4.25
C PRO A 145 -18.92 36.65 5.76
N ALA A 146 -18.37 35.63 6.41
CA ALA A 146 -17.85 35.69 7.77
C ALA A 146 -16.29 35.67 7.75
N PRO A 147 -15.63 36.14 8.82
CA PRO A 147 -14.52 37.09 8.74
C PRO A 147 -13.13 36.47 8.56
N GLU A 148 -12.17 37.31 8.17
CA GLU A 148 -10.73 37.00 8.16
C GLU A 148 -10.26 36.51 9.54
N GLU A 149 -9.93 35.22 9.65
CA GLU A 149 -9.12 34.71 10.75
C GLU A 149 -7.63 34.97 10.50
N LYS A 150 -7.01 35.63 11.48
CA LYS A 150 -5.57 35.88 11.52
C LYS A 150 -4.83 34.59 11.88
N GLN A 151 -3.92 34.20 10.98
CA GLN A 151 -2.60 33.59 11.18
C GLN A 151 -2.34 32.70 12.41
N LYS A 152 -1.85 31.49 12.14
CA LYS A 152 -0.63 31.00 12.79
C LYS A 152 0.16 30.05 11.87
N GLY A 153 0.81 30.63 10.86
CA GLY A 153 1.83 29.91 10.09
C GLY A 153 3.05 29.66 10.97
N LYS A 154 3.52 28.41 11.03
CA LYS A 154 4.89 28.08 11.44
C LYS A 154 5.82 28.63 10.34
N PRO A 155 6.92 29.32 10.67
CA PRO A 155 7.82 29.88 9.66
C PRO A 155 8.46 28.77 8.81
N ASP A 156 8.66 29.04 7.53
CA ASP A 156 9.38 28.17 6.60
C ASP A 156 10.78 27.82 7.17
N GLY A 157 11.06 26.52 7.33
CA GLY A 157 12.43 26.00 7.52
C GLY A 157 12.72 25.03 8.67
N GLU A 158 11.73 24.53 9.42
CA GLU A 158 11.96 23.52 10.47
C GLU A 158 11.50 22.11 10.04
N GLU A 159 12.40 21.12 10.14
CA GLU A 159 12.06 19.70 10.00
C GLU A 159 11.14 19.25 11.14
N TRP A 160 10.09 18.53 10.78
CA TRP A 160 9.17 17.91 11.73
C TRP A 160 9.91 16.88 12.59
N ASN A 161 9.90 17.04 13.91
CA ASN A 161 10.45 16.05 14.84
C ASN A 161 9.33 15.23 15.51
N GLU A 162 9.68 14.08 16.10
CA GLU A 162 8.73 13.15 16.72
C GLU A 162 7.97 13.74 17.93
N ALA A 163 8.41 14.88 18.49
CA ALA A 163 7.69 15.55 19.58
C ALA A 163 6.49 16.37 19.05
N ASP A 164 6.56 16.88 17.82
CA ASP A 164 5.48 17.66 17.20
C ASP A 164 4.28 16.78 16.77
N VAL A 165 4.51 15.48 16.54
CA VAL A 165 3.45 14.53 16.13
C VAL A 165 2.63 14.04 17.32
N LEU A 166 3.25 13.94 18.50
CA LEU A 166 2.58 13.45 19.69
C LEU A 166 1.67 14.50 20.35
N ASP A 167 1.99 15.79 20.24
CA ASP A 167 1.18 16.88 20.79
C ASP A 167 -0.14 17.09 20.01
N PHE A 168 -0.13 16.78 18.71
CA PHE A 168 -1.33 16.85 17.85
C PHE A 168 -2.36 15.74 18.13
N LEU A 169 -1.92 14.60 18.69
CA LEU A 169 -2.79 13.44 18.96
C LEU A 169 -3.31 13.38 20.41
N SER A 170 -2.83 14.25 21.30
CA SER A 170 -3.21 14.25 22.72
C SER A 170 -4.31 15.24 23.11
N ASP A 171 -4.77 16.09 22.18
CA ASP A 171 -5.66 17.22 22.50
C ASP A 171 -7.14 17.03 22.08
N ASP A 172 -7.58 15.80 21.82
CA ASP A 172 -8.97 15.51 21.45
C ASP A 172 -9.64 14.43 22.33
N ASP A 173 -9.39 14.49 23.65
CA ASP A 173 -10.23 13.78 24.64
C ASP A 173 -10.14 14.46 26.02
N THR A 174 -10.75 15.64 26.15
CA THR A 174 -11.31 16.10 27.44
C THR A 174 -12.22 17.32 27.25
N LYS A 175 -13.51 17.07 27.01
CA LYS A 175 -14.58 17.94 27.54
C LYS A 175 -15.76 17.10 28.00
N ASP A 176 -15.96 17.13 29.33
CA ASP A 176 -17.19 16.83 30.06
C ASP A 176 -18.42 17.55 29.48
#